data_AF-A0A381UKY3-F1
#
_entry.id   AF-A0A381UKY3-F1
#
_cell.length_a   1.000
_cell.length_b   1.000
_cell.length_c   1.000
_cell.angle_alpha   90.00
_cell.angle_beta   90.00
_cell.angle_gamma   90.00
#
_symmetry.space_group_name_H-M   'P 1'
#
loop_
_entity.id
_entity.type
_entity.pdbx_description
1 polymer ?
#
loop_
_entity_poly.entity_id
_entity_poly.type
_entity_poly.pdbx_seq_one_letter_code
_entity_poly.pdbx_strand_id
1 'polypeptide(L)'
;EAEYRLALRNSGFDGFRVILFQQTGGLNQAEMEAGLEMNMDFSLAIINAFNMGDMFNGVGYQIRPYEVVPGKTDEIMAKNLDLMHDIMRDKSRYETNGTWKSILSMAKLDGTVNYMGKFYDQLFGKDYTHGLNEVRDKFNEIEVDRFRVKPVVKITGEFWAQLTEGDGNFNMFRFLEGENAEVLVEPVGTWIQYIMWQYKAAIRDRKSVGEDEVNIPAWRLDKKLTNELSYWKKVATMTVAEKLFEREYNRFQNALGGTLHDLVDQYELQRLGHPHYNTAAGGGEGHLEVAKNIYYTSKNLAHMVLSLKPFGCMPSAQSDGAQAAVVEQYKDMIFLPIETSGEGEVNAHSRVQMALGGARVKAKEEFKLTLEKTGKSLDELKTYVAEHPELKKPMYKVPHVEGIIGTAATFALHVSDLIDGKIGTA
;
A
#
# COMPACT_ATOMS: atom_id res chain seq x y z
N GLU A 1 7.61 24.90 11.56
CA GLU A 1 6.88 25.02 12.85
C GLU A 1 6.35 26.43 13.09
N ALA A 2 7.23 27.44 13.06
CA ALA A 2 6.87 28.83 13.31
C ALA A 2 5.73 29.35 12.41
N GLU A 3 5.72 28.96 11.14
CA GLU A 3 4.64 29.31 10.19
C GLU A 3 3.29 28.71 10.59
N TYR A 4 3.25 27.44 10.99
CA TYR A 4 2.02 26.79 11.47
C TYR A 4 1.52 27.42 12.77
N ARG A 5 2.42 27.69 13.72
CA ARG A 5 2.08 28.39 14.97
C ARG A 5 1.55 29.79 14.70
N LEU A 6 2.15 30.52 13.76
CA LEU A 6 1.70 31.85 13.37
C LEU A 6 0.31 31.80 12.73
N ALA A 7 0.06 30.84 11.82
CA ALA A 7 -1.26 30.65 11.22
C ALA A 7 -2.33 30.34 12.28
N LEU A 8 -2.07 29.38 13.17
CA LEU A 8 -2.99 29.03 14.26
C LEU A 8 -3.26 30.22 15.18
N ARG A 9 -2.23 30.98 15.55
CA ARG A 9 -2.36 32.19 16.36
C ARG A 9 -3.20 33.26 15.66
N ASN A 10 -2.93 33.51 14.37
CA ASN A 10 -3.71 34.47 13.57
C ASN A 10 -5.18 34.05 13.43
N SER A 11 -5.46 32.74 13.46
CA SER A 11 -6.81 32.18 13.48
C SER A 11 -7.45 32.14 14.87
N GLY A 12 -6.82 32.71 15.90
CA GLY A 12 -7.36 32.79 17.27
C GLY A 12 -7.10 31.55 18.13
N PHE A 13 -6.33 30.59 17.65
CA PHE A 13 -5.94 29.37 18.39
C PHE A 13 -4.58 29.56 19.09
N ASP A 14 -4.41 30.68 19.79
CA ASP A 14 -3.18 30.95 20.55
C ASP A 14 -3.06 29.94 21.71
N GLY A 15 -1.90 29.29 21.83
CA GLY A 15 -1.67 28.19 22.78
C GLY A 15 -1.92 26.78 22.26
N PHE A 16 -2.37 26.59 21.00
CA PHE A 16 -2.48 25.25 20.40
C PHE A 16 -1.08 24.63 20.21
N ARG A 17 -0.86 23.44 20.75
CA ARG A 17 0.45 22.78 20.70
C ARG A 17 0.70 22.22 19.30
N VAL A 18 1.75 22.71 18.65
CA VAL A 18 2.23 22.15 17.37
C VAL A 18 3.36 21.18 17.68
N ILE A 19 3.21 19.93 17.26
CA ILE A 19 4.25 18.91 17.30
C ILE A 19 4.56 18.55 15.86
N LEU A 20 5.83 18.64 15.47
CA LEU A 20 6.25 18.23 14.13
C LEU A 20 6.77 16.80 14.18
N PHE A 21 6.17 15.95 13.36
CA PHE A 21 6.73 14.64 13.04
C PHE A 21 7.61 14.80 11.80
N GLN A 22 8.93 14.81 11.96
CA GLN A 22 9.86 14.96 10.83
C GLN A 22 10.31 13.61 10.30
N GLN A 23 10.23 13.44 8.97
CA GLN A 23 10.70 12.22 8.29
C GLN A 23 12.22 11.99 8.44
N THR A 24 12.99 13.05 8.70
CA THR A 24 14.46 13.03 8.74
C THR A 24 15.08 12.61 10.08
N GLY A 25 14.31 12.54 11.17
CA GLY A 25 14.83 12.27 12.52
C GLY A 25 15.05 10.79 12.88
N GLY A 26 14.68 9.85 12.01
CA GLY A 26 14.78 8.41 12.28
C GLY A 26 13.73 7.90 13.29
N LEU A 27 13.95 6.68 13.82
CA LEU A 27 13.01 5.93 14.67
C LEU A 27 13.03 6.32 16.16
N ASN A 28 13.89 7.26 16.57
CA ASN A 28 13.93 7.75 17.93
C ASN A 28 14.16 9.26 17.92
N GLN A 29 13.08 10.01 18.14
CA GLN A 29 13.03 11.47 18.10
C GLN A 29 12.58 12.05 19.44
N ALA A 30 13.00 11.42 20.55
CA ALA A 30 12.70 11.92 21.88
C ALA A 30 13.46 13.24 22.12
N GLU A 31 12.81 14.38 21.85
CA GLU A 31 13.26 15.68 22.34
C GLU A 31 12.61 15.99 23.69
N MET A 32 13.41 16.56 24.61
CA MET A 32 13.06 16.77 26.02
C MET A 32 11.85 17.71 26.25
N GLU A 33 11.39 18.42 25.21
CA GLU A 33 10.22 19.34 25.25
C GLU A 33 9.03 18.88 24.38
N ALA A 34 9.14 17.75 23.67
CA ALA A 34 8.03 17.19 22.91
C ALA A 34 7.03 16.53 23.88
N GLY A 35 5.75 16.88 23.78
CA GLY A 35 4.69 16.35 24.67
C GLY A 35 4.36 14.88 24.44
N LEU A 36 5.13 14.24 23.56
CA LEU A 36 4.97 12.89 23.09
C LEU A 36 6.37 12.29 22.99
N GLU A 37 6.59 11.20 23.71
CA GLU A 37 7.86 10.48 23.66
C GLU A 37 7.91 9.65 22.37
N MET A 38 8.53 10.19 21.32
CA MET A 38 8.71 9.51 20.03
C MET A 38 9.89 8.52 20.10
N ASN A 39 9.78 7.53 20.97
CA ASN A 39 10.77 6.47 21.14
C ASN A 39 10.57 5.32 20.15
N MET A 40 11.46 4.32 20.20
CA MET A 40 11.40 3.14 19.32
C MET A 40 10.07 2.38 19.43
N ASP A 41 9.49 2.25 20.62
CA ASP A 41 8.23 1.51 20.78
C ASP A 41 7.09 2.24 20.09
N PHE A 42 7.08 3.57 20.18
CA PHE A 42 6.14 4.41 19.47
C PHE A 42 6.29 4.25 17.95
N SER A 43 7.51 4.32 17.42
CA SER A 43 7.74 4.15 15.98
C SER A 43 7.37 2.76 15.46
N LEU A 44 7.74 1.69 16.17
CA LEU A 44 7.37 0.32 15.79
C LEU A 44 5.85 0.12 15.86
N ALA A 45 5.19 0.65 16.89
CA ALA A 45 3.73 0.59 17.02
C ALA A 45 3.03 1.30 15.84
N ILE A 46 3.51 2.48 15.42
CA ILE A 46 2.98 3.19 14.25
C ILE A 46 3.17 2.40 12.96
N ILE A 47 4.37 1.85 12.72
CA ILE A 47 4.63 1.05 11.51
C ILE A 47 3.69 -0.15 11.44
N ASN A 48 3.48 -0.83 12.58
CA ASN A 48 2.51 -1.93 12.66
C ASN A 48 1.08 -1.45 12.42
N ALA A 49 0.69 -0.30 13.00
CA ALA A 49 -0.63 0.29 12.80
C ALA A 49 -0.89 0.59 11.32
N PHE A 50 0.08 1.18 10.61
CA PHE A 50 -0.02 1.43 9.17
C PHE A 50 -0.13 0.12 8.38
N ASN A 51 0.76 -0.85 8.63
CA ASN A 51 0.71 -2.14 7.92
C ASN A 51 -0.62 -2.87 8.13
N MET A 52 -1.16 -2.88 9.36
CA MET A 52 -2.46 -3.50 9.64
C MET A 52 -3.62 -2.67 9.09
N GLY A 53 -3.54 -1.34 9.13
CA GLY A 53 -4.53 -0.44 8.54
C GLY A 53 -4.63 -0.61 7.03
N ASP A 54 -3.50 -0.73 6.33
CA ASP A 54 -3.43 -1.04 4.90
C ASP A 54 -4.18 -2.34 4.58
N MET A 55 -3.96 -3.37 5.39
CA MET A 55 -4.61 -4.66 5.20
C MET A 55 -6.12 -4.60 5.44
N PHE A 56 -6.56 -3.87 6.45
CA PHE A 56 -7.97 -3.69 6.75
C PHE A 56 -8.68 -2.94 5.62
N ASN A 57 -8.07 -1.86 5.12
CA ASN A 57 -8.59 -1.14 3.96
C ASN A 57 -8.64 -2.06 2.73
N GLY A 58 -7.54 -2.74 2.43
CA GLY A 58 -7.46 -3.67 1.30
C GLY A 58 -8.53 -4.76 1.36
N VAL A 59 -8.74 -5.40 2.52
CA VAL A 59 -9.77 -6.43 2.69
C VAL A 59 -11.16 -5.82 2.55
N GLY A 60 -11.41 -4.65 3.13
CA GLY A 60 -12.69 -3.96 2.99
C GLY A 60 -13.07 -3.73 1.53
N TYR A 61 -12.15 -3.17 0.74
CA TYR A 61 -12.37 -2.91 -0.69
C TYR A 61 -12.39 -4.18 -1.57
N GLN A 62 -11.75 -5.27 -1.12
CA GLN A 62 -11.84 -6.57 -1.80
C GLN A 62 -13.17 -7.27 -1.55
N ILE A 63 -13.76 -7.18 -0.35
CA ILE A 63 -14.98 -7.91 0.03
C ILE A 63 -16.24 -7.15 -0.35
N ARG A 64 -16.30 -5.86 0.01
CA ARG A 64 -17.52 -5.04 -0.08
C ARG A 64 -18.19 -5.06 -1.47
N PRO A 65 -17.45 -5.03 -2.59
CA PRO A 65 -18.09 -5.10 -3.90
C PRO A 65 -18.87 -6.40 -4.12
N TYR A 66 -18.47 -7.50 -3.48
CA TYR A 66 -19.00 -8.84 -3.69
C TYR A 66 -19.89 -9.34 -2.55
N GLU A 67 -20.05 -8.59 -1.46
CA GLU A 67 -20.86 -9.02 -0.32
C GLU A 67 -22.32 -9.31 -0.72
N VAL A 68 -22.86 -10.44 -0.24
CA VAL A 68 -24.25 -10.82 -0.51
C VAL A 68 -25.21 -9.94 0.29
N VAL A 69 -24.86 -9.65 1.55
CA VAL A 69 -25.64 -8.79 2.46
C VAL A 69 -24.98 -7.41 2.54
N PRO A 70 -25.60 -6.36 1.97
CA PRO A 70 -25.03 -5.01 1.98
C PRO A 70 -24.73 -4.49 3.39
N GLY A 71 -23.56 -3.88 3.56
CA GLY A 71 -23.11 -3.28 4.83
C GLY A 71 -22.49 -4.27 5.82
N LYS A 72 -22.47 -5.58 5.50
CA LYS A 72 -21.90 -6.58 6.40
C LYS A 72 -20.39 -6.43 6.55
N THR A 73 -19.71 -6.06 5.46
CA THR A 73 -18.28 -5.78 5.46
C THR A 73 -17.93 -4.63 6.40
N ASP A 74 -18.69 -3.54 6.36
CA ASP A 74 -18.46 -2.37 7.21
C ASP A 74 -18.73 -2.70 8.70
N GLU A 75 -19.76 -3.49 9.00
CA GLU A 75 -20.05 -3.99 10.36
C GLU A 75 -18.88 -4.82 10.93
N ILE A 76 -18.39 -5.79 10.17
CA ILE A 76 -17.29 -6.67 10.61
C ILE A 76 -15.97 -5.89 10.68
N MET A 77 -15.72 -4.99 9.74
CA MET A 77 -14.52 -4.14 9.75
C MET A 77 -14.44 -3.30 11.01
N ALA A 78 -15.54 -2.66 11.44
CA ALA A 78 -15.58 -1.88 12.68
C ALA A 78 -15.25 -2.75 13.92
N LYS A 79 -15.89 -3.92 14.04
CA LYS A 79 -15.63 -4.86 15.14
C LYS A 79 -14.18 -5.35 15.18
N ASN A 80 -13.60 -5.62 14.01
CA ASN A 80 -12.23 -6.08 13.90
C ASN A 80 -11.22 -4.97 14.19
N LEU A 81 -11.55 -3.70 13.89
CA LEU A 81 -10.72 -2.55 14.25
C LEU A 81 -10.63 -2.40 15.77
N ASP A 82 -11.76 -2.51 16.48
CA ASP A 82 -11.78 -2.48 17.95
C ASP A 82 -10.96 -3.62 18.56
N LEU A 83 -11.10 -4.84 18.02
CA LEU A 83 -10.30 -6.00 18.46
C LEU A 83 -8.80 -5.74 18.29
N MET A 84 -8.37 -5.30 17.10
CA MET A 84 -6.95 -5.06 16.85
C MET A 84 -6.41 -3.89 17.65
N HIS A 85 -7.22 -2.85 17.87
CA HIS A 85 -6.90 -1.77 18.79
C HIS A 85 -6.62 -2.29 20.20
N ASP A 86 -7.50 -3.14 20.75
CA ASP A 86 -7.33 -3.70 22.09
C ASP A 86 -6.08 -4.59 22.18
N ILE A 87 -5.82 -5.43 21.16
CA ILE A 87 -4.59 -6.22 21.07
C ILE A 87 -3.34 -5.34 21.04
N MET A 88 -3.36 -4.24 20.28
CA MET A 88 -2.24 -3.30 20.21
C MET A 88 -2.02 -2.54 21.52
N ARG A 89 -3.11 -2.16 22.20
CA ARG A 89 -3.08 -1.47 23.50
C ARG A 89 -2.53 -2.37 24.59
N ASP A 90 -2.99 -3.61 24.64
CA ASP A 90 -2.72 -4.55 25.73
C ASP A 90 -1.44 -5.38 25.52
N LYS A 91 -0.78 -5.25 24.34
CA LYS A 91 0.48 -5.94 24.04
C LYS A 91 1.56 -5.58 25.06
N SER A 92 2.08 -6.58 25.76
CA SER A 92 3.24 -6.44 26.64
C SER A 92 4.48 -6.10 25.81
N ARG A 93 5.09 -4.93 26.07
CA ARG A 93 6.30 -4.49 25.38
C ARG A 93 7.53 -5.13 26.01
N TYR A 94 8.48 -5.56 25.18
CA TYR A 94 9.73 -6.11 25.68
C TYR A 94 10.53 -5.04 26.43
N GLU A 95 10.85 -5.31 27.68
CA GLU A 95 11.77 -4.52 28.49
C GLU A 95 12.86 -5.41 29.08
N THR A 96 14.09 -4.89 29.12
CA THR A 96 15.23 -5.58 29.71
C THR A 96 15.11 -5.50 31.24
N ASN A 97 14.81 -6.62 31.90
CA ASN A 97 14.53 -6.64 33.34
C ASN A 97 15.79 -6.65 34.24
N GLY A 98 15.72 -5.85 35.31
CA GLY A 98 16.46 -5.96 36.58
C GLY A 98 17.96 -6.27 36.53
N THR A 99 18.33 -7.53 36.75
CA THR A 99 19.71 -8.00 36.89
C THR A 99 20.51 -7.88 35.60
N TRP A 100 19.88 -8.17 34.45
CA TRP A 100 20.53 -8.04 33.15
C TRP A 100 20.74 -6.59 32.75
N LYS A 101 19.79 -5.70 33.08
CA LYS A 101 19.92 -4.25 32.88
C LYS A 101 21.13 -3.69 33.64
N SER A 102 21.32 -4.09 34.90
CA SER A 102 22.48 -3.65 35.70
C SER A 102 23.81 -4.12 35.10
N ILE A 103 23.91 -5.39 34.69
CA ILE A 103 25.12 -5.96 34.08
C ILE A 103 25.43 -5.32 32.71
N LEU A 104 24.41 -5.14 31.87
CA LEU A 104 24.55 -4.53 30.54
C LEU A 104 24.82 -3.03 30.60
N SER A 105 24.28 -2.34 31.61
CA SER A 105 24.55 -0.91 31.84
C SER A 105 26.01 -0.66 32.21
N MET A 106 26.63 -1.58 32.98
CA MET A 106 28.05 -1.52 33.33
C MET A 106 28.96 -1.68 32.10
N ALA A 107 28.50 -2.45 31.10
CA ALA A 107 29.19 -2.62 29.82
C ALA A 107 28.81 -1.57 28.75
N LYS A 108 27.92 -0.60 29.05
CA LYS A 108 27.28 0.32 28.08
C LYS A 108 26.56 -0.37 26.91
N LEU A 109 26.18 -1.64 27.06
CA LEU A 109 25.49 -2.43 26.04
C LEU A 109 23.97 -2.48 26.24
N ASP A 110 23.46 -1.92 27.35
CA ASP A 110 22.04 -1.96 27.72
C ASP A 110 21.12 -1.42 26.60
N GLY A 111 21.46 -0.27 26.02
CA GLY A 111 20.68 0.32 24.93
C GLY A 111 20.64 -0.56 23.67
N THR A 112 21.77 -1.18 23.30
CA THR A 112 21.86 -2.05 22.12
C THR A 112 21.12 -3.38 22.32
N VAL A 113 21.21 -3.97 23.51
CA VAL A 113 20.51 -5.23 23.82
C VAL A 113 19.01 -5.02 23.95
N ASN A 114 18.57 -3.91 24.56
CA ASN A 114 17.17 -3.54 24.59
C ASN A 114 16.62 -3.30 23.18
N TYR A 115 17.36 -2.56 22.35
CA TYR A 115 17.02 -2.36 20.94
C TYR A 115 16.89 -3.68 20.19
N MET A 116 17.86 -4.59 20.31
CA MET A 116 17.81 -5.90 19.67
C MET A 116 16.66 -6.77 20.17
N GLY A 117 16.36 -6.74 21.47
CA GLY A 117 15.24 -7.47 22.06
C GLY A 117 13.89 -6.96 21.56
N LYS A 118 13.71 -5.64 21.45
CA LYS A 118 12.51 -5.03 20.86
C LYS A 118 12.35 -5.39 19.38
N PHE A 119 13.43 -5.35 18.60
CA PHE A 119 13.40 -5.82 17.21
C PHE A 119 13.12 -7.32 17.10
N TYR A 120 13.65 -8.14 18.02
CA TYR A 120 13.36 -9.57 18.04
C TYR A 120 11.88 -9.84 18.36
N ASP A 121 11.34 -9.20 19.40
CA ASP A 121 9.92 -9.28 19.75
C ASP A 121 9.03 -8.80 18.60
N GLN A 122 9.40 -7.71 17.95
CA GLN A 122 8.70 -7.22 16.76
C GLN A 122 8.70 -8.25 15.62
N LEU A 123 9.86 -8.85 15.31
CA LEU A 123 10.05 -9.73 14.16
C LEU A 123 9.55 -11.16 14.38
N PHE A 124 9.34 -11.59 15.62
CA PHE A 124 8.97 -12.97 15.97
C PHE A 124 7.77 -13.09 16.92
N GLY A 125 7.31 -11.98 17.51
CA GLY A 125 6.15 -11.94 18.41
C GLY A 125 4.88 -12.33 17.69
N LYS A 126 4.06 -13.19 18.31
CA LYS A 126 2.90 -13.82 17.65
C LYS A 126 1.59 -13.07 17.88
N ASP A 127 1.57 -12.07 18.75
CA ASP A 127 0.35 -11.40 19.21
C ASP A 127 -0.43 -10.81 18.03
N TYR A 128 0.22 -10.02 17.18
CA TYR A 128 -0.41 -9.42 16.00
C TYR A 128 -0.85 -10.47 15.00
N THR A 129 -0.03 -11.49 14.74
CA THR A 129 -0.42 -12.56 13.81
C THR A 129 -1.59 -13.39 14.33
N HIS A 130 -1.70 -13.60 15.64
CA HIS A 130 -2.84 -14.31 16.22
C HIS A 130 -4.12 -13.48 16.10
N GLY A 131 -4.05 -12.19 16.44
CA GLY A 131 -5.15 -11.25 16.22
C GLY A 131 -5.61 -11.22 14.77
N LEU A 132 -4.68 -11.13 13.82
CA LEU A 132 -4.98 -11.15 12.39
C LEU A 132 -5.61 -12.47 11.91
N ASN A 133 -5.26 -13.61 12.51
CA ASN A 133 -5.93 -14.88 12.21
C ASN A 133 -7.38 -14.87 12.71
N GLU A 134 -7.66 -14.31 13.90
CA GLU A 134 -9.04 -14.16 14.40
C GLU A 134 -9.85 -13.22 13.50
N VAL A 135 -9.24 -12.10 13.08
CA VAL A 135 -9.83 -11.15 12.12
C VAL A 135 -10.15 -11.83 10.79
N ARG A 136 -9.23 -12.64 10.25
CA ARG A 136 -9.44 -13.45 9.04
C ARG A 136 -10.66 -14.35 9.19
N ASP A 137 -10.78 -15.04 10.32
CA ASP A 137 -11.86 -15.98 10.56
C ASP A 137 -13.21 -15.26 10.63
N LYS A 138 -13.27 -14.08 11.25
CA LYS A 138 -14.46 -13.21 11.24
C LYS A 138 -14.81 -12.69 9.86
N PHE A 139 -13.83 -12.28 9.05
CA PHE A 139 -14.09 -11.90 7.65
C PHE A 139 -14.62 -13.08 6.82
N ASN A 140 -14.18 -14.31 7.09
CA ASN A 140 -14.69 -15.51 6.42
C ASN A 140 -16.15 -15.85 6.72
N GLU A 141 -16.78 -15.18 7.68
CA GLU A 141 -18.22 -15.29 7.95
C GLU A 141 -19.08 -14.52 6.92
N ILE A 142 -18.48 -13.60 6.16
CA ILE A 142 -19.18 -12.84 5.13
C ILE A 142 -19.37 -13.74 3.91
N GLU A 143 -20.60 -13.89 3.42
CA GLU A 143 -20.84 -14.56 2.15
C GLU A 143 -20.59 -13.60 0.98
N VAL A 144 -19.75 -14.00 0.02
CA VAL A 144 -19.46 -13.21 -1.19
C VAL A 144 -19.90 -13.91 -2.47
N ASP A 145 -20.43 -13.13 -3.42
CA ASP A 145 -20.77 -13.53 -4.78
C ASP A 145 -19.78 -12.91 -5.77
N ARG A 146 -18.71 -13.65 -6.08
CA ARG A 146 -17.65 -13.23 -7.01
C ARG A 146 -18.08 -13.29 -8.47
N PHE A 147 -19.25 -13.83 -8.82
CA PHE A 147 -19.74 -13.81 -10.21
C PHE A 147 -20.30 -12.44 -10.64
N ARG A 148 -20.40 -11.47 -9.71
CA ARG A 148 -20.78 -10.10 -10.03
C ARG A 148 -19.69 -9.44 -10.87
N VAL A 149 -19.95 -9.20 -12.15
CA VAL A 149 -18.96 -8.55 -13.02
C VAL A 149 -18.82 -7.08 -12.64
N LYS A 150 -17.61 -6.70 -12.20
CA LYS A 150 -17.25 -5.33 -11.82
C LYS A 150 -15.93 -4.93 -12.46
N PRO A 151 -15.79 -3.68 -12.96
CA PRO A 151 -14.50 -3.17 -13.38
C PRO A 151 -13.62 -2.94 -12.16
N VAL A 152 -12.37 -3.41 -12.24
CA VAL A 152 -11.30 -3.11 -11.29
C VAL A 152 -10.68 -1.76 -11.64
N VAL A 153 -10.72 -0.82 -10.69
CA VAL A 153 -10.21 0.55 -10.83
C VAL A 153 -9.07 0.75 -9.84
N LYS A 154 -7.87 1.04 -10.34
CA LYS A 154 -6.74 1.41 -9.50
C LYS A 154 -6.78 2.90 -9.21
N ILE A 155 -6.73 3.28 -7.94
CA ILE A 155 -6.52 4.67 -7.54
C ILE A 155 -5.01 4.92 -7.34
N THR A 156 -4.52 6.01 -7.91
CA THR A 156 -3.15 6.53 -7.76
C THR A 156 -3.23 8.05 -7.57
N GLY A 157 -2.10 8.73 -7.41
CA GLY A 157 -2.01 10.18 -7.45
C GLY A 157 -1.15 10.71 -6.33
N GLU A 158 -1.61 11.77 -5.67
CA GLU A 158 -0.92 12.33 -4.52
C GLU A 158 -1.03 11.39 -3.30
N PHE A 159 0.01 11.40 -2.45
CA PHE A 159 0.16 10.52 -1.28
C PHE A 159 -1.10 10.46 -0.40
N TRP A 160 -1.66 11.59 0.01
CA TRP A 160 -2.82 11.59 0.90
C TRP A 160 -4.11 11.24 0.14
N ALA A 161 -4.32 11.85 -1.03
CA ALA A 161 -5.55 11.67 -1.79
C ALA A 161 -5.77 10.22 -2.27
N GLN A 162 -4.70 9.46 -2.52
CA GLN A 162 -4.76 8.05 -2.93
C GLN A 162 -4.89 7.05 -1.77
N LEU A 163 -4.73 7.50 -0.50
CA LEU A 163 -4.74 6.63 0.68
C LEU A 163 -5.95 6.85 1.59
N THR A 164 -6.49 8.07 1.62
CA THR A 164 -7.55 8.44 2.56
C THR A 164 -8.85 8.73 1.85
N GLU A 165 -9.97 8.25 2.39
CA GLU A 165 -11.31 8.68 1.97
C GLU A 165 -11.71 9.97 2.68
N GLY A 166 -12.28 10.93 1.94
CA GLY A 166 -12.88 12.13 2.52
C GLY A 166 -13.15 13.25 1.52
N ASP A 167 -13.55 14.41 2.02
CA ASP A 167 -13.91 15.54 1.15
C ASP A 167 -12.74 16.04 0.29
N GLY A 168 -11.50 15.87 0.78
CA GLY A 168 -10.28 16.24 0.06
C GLY A 168 -10.06 15.48 -1.25
N ASN A 169 -10.73 14.34 -1.44
CA ASN A 169 -10.71 13.57 -2.68
C ASN A 169 -12.11 13.33 -3.27
N PHE A 170 -13.12 14.09 -2.84
CA PHE A 170 -14.53 13.96 -3.26
C PHE A 170 -15.17 12.60 -2.95
N ASN A 171 -14.76 11.96 -1.85
CA ASN A 171 -15.25 10.65 -1.43
C ASN A 171 -15.23 9.63 -2.59
N MET A 172 -14.14 9.67 -3.37
CA MET A 172 -14.06 8.99 -4.66
C MET A 172 -14.11 7.46 -4.50
N PHE A 173 -13.61 6.92 -3.38
CA PHE A 173 -13.52 5.48 -3.20
C PHE A 173 -14.93 4.92 -3.01
N ARG A 174 -15.72 5.53 -2.12
CA ARG A 174 -17.13 5.16 -1.91
C ARG A 174 -17.98 5.45 -3.14
N PHE A 175 -17.69 6.53 -3.86
CA PHE A 175 -18.36 6.83 -5.12
C PHE A 175 -18.16 5.71 -6.16
N LEU A 176 -16.92 5.27 -6.38
CA LEU A 176 -16.60 4.17 -7.30
C LEU A 176 -17.30 2.86 -6.91
N GLU A 177 -17.34 2.53 -5.62
CA GLU A 177 -18.07 1.36 -5.12
C GLU A 177 -19.59 1.48 -5.37
N GLY A 178 -20.17 2.67 -5.15
CA GLY A 178 -21.56 2.98 -5.48
C GLY A 178 -21.85 2.87 -6.98
N GLU A 179 -20.86 3.18 -7.82
CA GLU A 179 -20.86 2.96 -9.26
C GLU A 179 -20.50 1.50 -9.65
N ASN A 180 -20.59 0.56 -8.71
CA ASN A 180 -20.42 -0.87 -8.94
C ASN A 180 -19.03 -1.25 -9.48
N ALA A 181 -17.98 -0.52 -9.09
CA ALA A 181 -16.59 -0.86 -9.35
C ALA A 181 -15.95 -1.59 -8.16
N GLU A 182 -14.90 -2.36 -8.44
CA GLU A 182 -13.95 -2.83 -7.44
C GLU A 182 -12.80 -1.83 -7.38
N VAL A 183 -12.46 -1.33 -6.18
CA VAL A 183 -11.41 -0.32 -6.01
C VAL A 183 -10.15 -0.99 -5.50
N LEU A 184 -9.07 -0.90 -6.28
CA LEU A 184 -7.75 -1.33 -5.86
C LEU A 184 -7.05 -0.16 -5.18
N VAL A 185 -6.98 -0.19 -3.85
CA VAL A 185 -6.36 0.86 -3.04
C VAL A 185 -4.84 0.73 -3.00
N GLU A 186 -4.16 1.86 -2.76
CA GLU A 186 -2.72 1.86 -2.51
C GLU A 186 -2.46 1.66 -1.00
N PRO A 187 -1.48 0.82 -0.61
CA PRO A 187 -1.07 0.72 0.79
C PRO A 187 0.00 1.79 1.12
N VAL A 188 -0.04 2.29 2.36
CA VAL A 188 1.03 3.12 2.95
C VAL A 188 2.37 2.37 2.89
N GLY A 189 2.35 1.04 2.97
CA GLY A 189 3.52 0.18 2.82
C GLY A 189 4.32 0.43 1.53
N THR A 190 3.65 0.70 0.40
CA THR A 190 4.35 1.02 -0.86
C THR A 190 5.10 2.35 -0.74
N TRP A 191 4.52 3.34 -0.06
CA TRP A 191 5.19 4.62 0.21
C TRP A 191 6.40 4.47 1.13
N ILE A 192 6.31 3.61 2.16
CA ILE A 192 7.45 3.28 3.03
C ILE A 192 8.59 2.66 2.20
N GLN A 193 8.27 1.72 1.30
CA GLN A 193 9.26 1.18 0.36
C GLN A 193 9.85 2.25 -0.55
N TYR A 194 9.02 3.17 -1.04
CA TYR A 194 9.47 4.28 -1.87
C TYR A 194 10.46 5.19 -1.13
N ILE A 195 10.24 5.49 0.16
CA ILE A 195 11.22 6.24 0.98
C ILE A 195 12.56 5.48 1.08
N MET A 196 12.52 4.17 1.33
CA MET A 196 13.73 3.35 1.39
C MET A 196 14.48 3.36 0.06
N TRP A 197 13.75 3.27 -1.06
CA TRP A 197 14.30 3.39 -2.40
C TRP A 197 14.93 4.78 -2.64
N GLN A 198 14.25 5.87 -2.28
CA GLN A 198 14.76 7.24 -2.42
C GLN A 198 16.07 7.42 -1.64
N TYR A 199 16.13 6.88 -0.43
CA TYR A 199 17.34 6.93 0.39
C TYR A 199 18.52 6.22 -0.30
N LYS A 200 18.29 5.04 -0.89
CA LYS A 200 19.32 4.33 -1.66
C LYS A 200 19.70 5.06 -2.94
N ALA A 201 18.74 5.64 -3.66
CA ALA A 201 18.99 6.46 -4.83
C ALA A 201 19.88 7.67 -4.49
N ALA A 202 19.56 8.39 -3.40
CA ALA A 202 20.36 9.51 -2.93
C ALA A 202 21.78 9.10 -2.53
N ILE A 203 21.96 7.94 -1.87
CA ILE A 203 23.31 7.41 -1.55
C ILE A 203 24.09 7.08 -2.82
N ARG A 204 23.45 6.46 -3.82
CA ARG A 204 24.07 6.13 -5.09
C ARG A 204 24.50 7.37 -5.85
N ASP A 205 23.65 8.38 -5.92
CA ASP A 205 23.92 9.60 -6.69
C ASP A 205 25.00 10.46 -6.01
N ARG A 206 25.07 10.42 -4.67
CA ARG A 206 26.13 11.11 -3.89
C ARG A 206 27.44 10.32 -3.79
N LYS A 207 27.50 9.09 -4.32
CA LYS A 207 28.69 8.23 -4.24
C LYS A 207 29.95 8.93 -4.78
N SER A 208 29.81 9.68 -5.87
CA SER A 208 30.92 10.39 -6.53
C SER A 208 31.32 11.70 -5.84
N VAL A 209 30.46 12.27 -5.01
CA VAL A 209 30.64 13.61 -4.42
C VAL A 209 31.31 13.56 -3.03
N GLY A 210 31.42 12.38 -2.41
CA GLY A 210 31.96 12.23 -1.06
C GLY A 210 31.08 12.91 0.01
N GLU A 211 31.24 12.54 1.28
CA GLU A 211 30.49 13.17 2.38
C GLU A 211 31.03 14.59 2.71
N ASP A 212 32.34 14.81 2.54
CA ASP A 212 33.01 16.04 2.97
C ASP A 212 33.82 16.76 1.86
N GLU A 213 34.17 16.10 0.74
CA GLU A 213 35.06 16.65 -0.29
C GLU A 213 34.60 16.28 -1.71
N VAL A 214 34.20 17.29 -2.48
CA VAL A 214 33.67 17.18 -3.87
C VAL A 214 34.70 16.63 -4.88
N ASN A 215 35.97 16.49 -4.50
CA ASN A 215 37.02 15.96 -5.37
C ASN A 215 38.14 15.28 -4.56
N ILE A 216 38.01 13.96 -4.36
CA ILE A 216 39.08 13.16 -3.74
C ILE A 216 40.16 12.91 -4.81
N PRO A 217 41.42 13.39 -4.62
CA PRO A 217 42.49 13.18 -5.58
C PRO A 217 42.71 11.69 -5.88
N ALA A 218 43.09 11.36 -7.11
CA ALA A 218 43.21 9.97 -7.57
C ALA A 218 44.16 9.10 -6.72
N TRP A 219 45.16 9.71 -6.09
CA TRP A 219 46.15 9.06 -5.23
C TRP A 219 45.70 8.78 -3.80
N ARG A 220 44.59 9.38 -3.32
CA ARG A 220 44.03 9.14 -1.98
C ARG A 220 43.14 7.90 -1.96
N LEU A 221 43.76 6.74 -2.21
CA LEU A 221 43.09 5.43 -2.24
C LEU A 221 42.49 5.06 -0.87
N ASP A 222 43.08 5.55 0.22
CA ASP A 222 42.59 5.44 1.60
C ASP A 222 41.16 6.01 1.75
N LYS A 223 40.98 7.27 1.33
CA LYS A 223 39.69 7.97 1.39
C LYS A 223 38.67 7.36 0.44
N LYS A 224 39.09 6.95 -0.77
CA LYS A 224 38.22 6.26 -1.73
C LYS A 224 37.72 4.92 -1.17
N LEU A 225 38.60 4.11 -0.59
CA LEU A 225 38.22 2.84 0.02
C LEU A 225 37.27 3.03 1.19
N THR A 226 37.52 4.04 2.02
CA THR A 226 36.65 4.38 3.16
C THR A 226 35.26 4.80 2.70
N ASN A 227 35.17 5.64 1.66
CA ASN A 227 33.89 6.04 1.05
C ASN A 227 33.16 4.86 0.40
N GLU A 228 33.86 3.99 -0.31
CA GLU A 228 33.27 2.76 -0.87
C GLU A 228 32.74 1.85 0.24
N LEU A 229 33.50 1.63 1.31
CA LEU A 229 33.06 0.82 2.45
C LEU A 229 31.85 1.46 3.16
N SER A 230 31.84 2.77 3.35
CA SER A 230 30.69 3.51 3.91
C SER A 230 29.45 3.37 3.02
N TYR A 231 29.61 3.56 1.71
CA TYR A 231 28.56 3.36 0.71
C TYR A 231 27.99 1.94 0.78
N TRP A 232 28.83 0.91 0.72
CA TRP A 232 28.40 -0.48 0.77
C TRP A 232 27.74 -0.82 2.11
N LYS A 233 28.25 -0.29 3.22
CA LYS A 233 27.63 -0.46 4.54
C LYS A 233 26.22 0.12 4.58
N LYS A 234 26.02 1.35 4.08
CA LYS A 234 24.72 2.02 4.03
C LYS A 234 23.74 1.28 3.12
N VAL A 235 24.17 0.91 1.92
CA VAL A 235 23.35 0.17 0.96
C VAL A 235 22.98 -1.21 1.49
N ALA A 236 23.93 -1.94 2.10
CA ALA A 236 23.67 -3.26 2.69
C ALA A 236 22.68 -3.17 3.86
N THR A 237 22.88 -2.19 4.76
CA THR A 237 21.97 -1.96 5.89
C THR A 237 20.55 -1.67 5.41
N MET A 238 20.39 -0.79 4.42
CA MET A 238 19.08 -0.46 3.87
C MET A 238 18.45 -1.63 3.11
N THR A 239 19.25 -2.42 2.39
CA THR A 239 18.75 -3.63 1.71
C THR A 239 18.25 -4.68 2.70
N VAL A 240 18.91 -4.81 3.86
CA VAL A 240 18.40 -5.66 4.95
C VAL A 240 17.10 -5.10 5.52
N ALA A 241 17.00 -3.79 5.72
CA ALA A 241 15.79 -3.14 6.22
C ALA A 241 14.60 -3.33 5.25
N GLU A 242 14.80 -3.11 3.95
CA GLU A 242 13.78 -3.34 2.90
C GLU A 242 13.25 -4.78 2.96
N LYS A 243 14.14 -5.79 3.01
CA LYS A 243 13.75 -7.20 3.08
C LYS A 243 13.03 -7.57 4.37
N LEU A 244 13.44 -6.99 5.50
CA LEU A 244 12.76 -7.23 6.79
C LEU A 244 11.35 -6.62 6.78
N PHE A 245 11.19 -5.42 6.22
CA PHE A 245 9.89 -4.78 6.08
C PHE A 245 8.96 -5.58 5.18
N GLU A 246 9.42 -5.97 3.99
CA GLU A 246 8.65 -6.79 3.05
C GLU A 246 8.24 -8.14 3.67
N ARG A 247 9.17 -8.80 4.36
CA ARG A 247 8.89 -10.05 5.08
C ARG A 247 7.81 -9.86 6.15
N GLU A 248 7.88 -8.79 6.93
CA GLU A 248 6.92 -8.54 8.01
C GLU A 248 5.54 -8.15 7.47
N TYR A 249 5.50 -7.35 6.41
CA TYR A 249 4.27 -7.04 5.69
C TYR A 249 3.62 -8.32 5.14
N ASN A 250 4.38 -9.15 4.41
CA ASN A 250 3.89 -10.41 3.88
C ASN A 250 3.45 -11.38 4.98
N ARG A 251 4.13 -11.37 6.14
CA ARG A 251 3.76 -12.18 7.30
C ARG A 251 2.38 -11.79 7.84
N PHE A 252 2.10 -10.51 8.01
CA PHE A 252 0.79 -10.02 8.45
C PHE A 252 -0.29 -10.28 7.39
N GLN A 253 0.02 -10.06 6.11
CA GLN A 253 -0.89 -10.33 5.00
C GLN A 253 -1.28 -11.81 4.93
N ASN A 254 -0.30 -12.72 5.11
CA ASN A 254 -0.55 -14.16 5.17
C ASN A 254 -1.38 -14.57 6.40
N ALA A 255 -1.16 -13.94 7.56
CA ALA A 255 -1.98 -14.19 8.74
C ALA A 255 -3.45 -13.78 8.51
N LEU A 256 -3.68 -12.72 7.73
CA LEU A 256 -5.00 -12.26 7.33
C LEU A 256 -5.63 -13.10 6.19
N GLY A 257 -4.93 -14.09 5.64
CA GLY A 257 -5.45 -14.97 4.59
C GLY A 257 -4.69 -14.88 3.26
N GLY A 258 -3.85 -13.87 3.06
CA GLY A 258 -2.96 -13.77 1.91
C GLY A 258 -3.67 -13.59 0.56
N THR A 259 -4.81 -12.90 0.54
CA THR A 259 -5.60 -12.60 -0.66
C THR A 259 -5.39 -11.19 -1.20
N LEU A 260 -4.72 -10.32 -0.43
CA LEU A 260 -4.46 -8.93 -0.83
C LEU A 260 -3.38 -8.86 -1.92
N HIS A 261 -3.35 -7.72 -2.63
CA HIS A 261 -2.28 -7.41 -3.56
C HIS A 261 -0.96 -7.19 -2.82
N ASP A 262 0.11 -7.79 -3.34
CA ASP A 262 1.45 -7.64 -2.77
C ASP A 262 1.99 -6.22 -2.96
N LEU A 263 2.97 -5.84 -2.13
CA LEU A 263 3.66 -4.57 -2.30
C LEU A 263 4.41 -4.54 -3.64
N VAL A 264 4.27 -3.43 -4.36
CA VAL A 264 4.86 -3.28 -5.69
C VAL A 264 6.36 -2.99 -5.59
N ASP A 265 7.18 -3.73 -6.35
CA ASP A 265 8.62 -3.50 -6.43
C ASP A 265 8.95 -2.09 -6.95
N GLN A 266 9.54 -1.27 -6.09
CA GLN A 266 9.97 0.09 -6.41
C GLN A 266 10.99 0.13 -7.54
N TYR A 267 11.86 -0.88 -7.67
CA TYR A 267 12.83 -0.93 -8.76
C TYR A 267 12.16 -1.26 -10.08
N GLU A 268 11.08 -2.04 -10.08
CA GLU A 268 10.26 -2.27 -11.27
C GLU A 268 9.53 -0.99 -11.68
N LEU A 269 8.89 -0.30 -10.74
CA LEU A 269 8.27 1.00 -11.00
C LEU A 269 9.30 2.01 -11.54
N GLN A 270 10.51 2.04 -10.98
CA GLN A 270 11.59 2.88 -11.51
C GLN A 270 11.89 2.55 -12.98
N ARG A 271 12.02 1.26 -13.34
CA ARG A 271 12.32 0.84 -14.72
C ARG A 271 11.21 1.21 -15.70
N LEU A 272 9.94 1.08 -15.28
CA LEU A 272 8.78 1.41 -16.10
C LEU A 272 8.57 2.92 -16.24
N GLY A 273 8.76 3.68 -15.16
CA GLY A 273 8.52 5.13 -15.15
C GLY A 273 9.65 5.96 -15.75
N HIS A 274 10.92 5.59 -15.52
CA HIS A 274 12.09 6.40 -15.88
C HIS A 274 12.15 6.85 -17.37
N PRO A 275 11.79 6.00 -18.35
CA PRO A 275 11.79 6.41 -19.76
C PRO A 275 10.78 7.51 -20.10
N HIS A 276 9.69 7.62 -19.33
CA HIS A 276 8.59 8.56 -19.57
C HIS A 276 8.67 9.79 -18.66
N TYR A 277 9.17 9.60 -17.44
CA TYR A 277 9.36 10.66 -16.46
C TYR A 277 10.60 10.34 -15.62
N ASN A 278 11.60 11.22 -15.68
CA ASN A 278 12.90 10.95 -15.05
C ASN A 278 12.76 10.81 -13.53
N THR A 279 13.23 9.70 -12.99
CA THR A 279 13.13 9.38 -11.54
C THR A 279 13.95 10.31 -10.65
N ALA A 280 14.89 11.09 -11.21
CA ALA A 280 15.63 12.12 -10.51
C ALA A 280 14.87 13.46 -10.43
N ALA A 281 13.77 13.63 -11.15
CA ALA A 281 12.89 14.77 -10.98
C ALA A 281 12.19 14.64 -9.61
N GLY A 282 12.67 15.44 -8.66
CA GLY A 282 12.17 15.47 -7.28
C GLY A 282 10.90 16.28 -7.12
N GLY A 283 10.43 16.39 -5.87
CA GLY A 283 9.27 17.20 -5.49
C GLY A 283 8.00 16.40 -5.22
N GLY A 284 7.97 15.10 -5.48
CA GLY A 284 6.84 14.22 -5.16
C GLY A 284 6.90 12.88 -5.88
N GLU A 285 5.74 12.22 -5.99
CA GLU A 285 5.58 10.88 -6.56
C GLU A 285 5.37 10.88 -8.09
N GLY A 286 5.77 11.94 -8.80
CA GLY A 286 5.43 12.13 -10.22
C GLY A 286 5.80 10.95 -11.13
N HIS A 287 7.03 10.42 -10.99
CA HIS A 287 7.44 9.24 -11.77
C HIS A 287 6.71 7.96 -11.34
N LEU A 288 6.30 7.84 -10.08
CA LEU A 288 5.54 6.70 -9.59
C LEU A 288 4.11 6.71 -10.15
N GLU A 289 3.47 7.87 -10.27
CA GLU A 289 2.14 7.96 -10.89
C GLU A 289 2.16 7.44 -12.34
N VAL A 290 3.20 7.80 -13.11
CA VAL A 290 3.41 7.29 -14.46
C VAL A 290 3.71 5.79 -14.45
N ALA A 291 4.64 5.35 -13.60
CA ALA A 291 5.03 3.95 -13.48
C ALA A 291 3.87 3.04 -13.07
N LYS A 292 3.07 3.45 -12.08
CA LYS A 292 1.90 2.72 -11.59
C LYS A 292 0.87 2.56 -12.70
N ASN A 293 0.58 3.64 -13.44
CA ASN A 293 -0.36 3.55 -14.56
C ASN A 293 0.08 2.51 -15.61
N ILE A 294 1.35 2.54 -16.00
CA ILE A 294 1.93 1.55 -16.92
C ILE A 294 1.86 0.15 -16.30
N TYR A 295 2.29 -0.01 -15.05
CA TYR A 295 2.35 -1.29 -14.34
C TYR A 295 0.99 -1.99 -14.26
N TYR A 296 -0.04 -1.28 -13.76
CA TYR A 296 -1.36 -1.88 -13.56
C TYR A 296 -2.07 -2.16 -14.89
N THR A 297 -1.74 -1.41 -15.95
CA THR A 297 -2.25 -1.67 -17.30
C THR A 297 -1.52 -2.84 -17.96
N SER A 298 -0.18 -2.85 -17.96
CA SER A 298 0.62 -3.83 -18.68
C SER A 298 0.60 -5.22 -18.06
N LYS A 299 0.38 -5.32 -16.75
CA LYS A 299 0.22 -6.59 -16.04
C LYS A 299 -1.23 -7.06 -15.91
N ASN A 300 -2.18 -6.41 -16.59
CA ASN A 300 -3.61 -6.76 -16.52
C ASN A 300 -4.14 -6.80 -15.07
N LEU A 301 -3.83 -5.78 -14.28
CA LEU A 301 -4.25 -5.69 -12.87
C LEU A 301 -5.38 -4.67 -12.65
N ALA A 302 -5.63 -3.77 -13.61
CA ALA A 302 -6.75 -2.83 -13.55
C ALA A 302 -7.32 -2.55 -14.95
N HIS A 303 -8.65 -2.36 -15.02
CA HIS A 303 -9.33 -1.95 -16.25
C HIS A 303 -9.18 -0.45 -16.49
N MET A 304 -9.01 0.32 -15.41
CA MET A 304 -8.87 1.76 -15.41
C MET A 304 -7.96 2.19 -14.26
N VAL A 305 -7.16 3.22 -14.50
CA VAL A 305 -6.33 3.89 -13.51
C VAL A 305 -6.85 5.32 -13.33
N LEU A 306 -7.29 5.63 -12.12
CA LEU A 306 -7.79 6.94 -11.71
C LEU A 306 -6.72 7.64 -10.87
N SER A 307 -6.31 8.84 -11.28
CA SER A 307 -5.31 9.63 -10.56
C SER A 307 -5.98 10.80 -9.83
N LEU A 308 -5.92 10.81 -8.49
CA LEU A 308 -6.51 11.85 -7.64
C LEU A 308 -5.44 12.81 -7.12
N LYS A 309 -5.63 14.11 -7.38
CA LYS A 309 -4.58 15.12 -7.19
C LYS A 309 -5.13 16.39 -6.55
N PRO A 310 -4.82 16.68 -5.28
CA PRO A 310 -5.35 17.86 -4.62
C PRO A 310 -4.48 19.10 -4.88
N PHE A 311 -5.12 20.27 -4.79
CA PHE A 311 -4.49 21.59 -4.65
C PHE A 311 -3.45 21.99 -5.70
N GLY A 312 -3.58 21.48 -6.94
CA GLY A 312 -2.61 21.79 -8.00
C GLY A 312 -1.21 21.26 -7.68
N CYS A 313 -1.11 20.06 -7.10
CA CYS A 313 0.14 19.37 -6.83
C CYS A 313 1.04 19.35 -8.08
N MET A 314 2.07 20.21 -8.10
CA MET A 314 2.89 20.47 -9.30
C MET A 314 3.59 19.21 -9.86
N PRO A 315 4.20 18.33 -9.04
CA PRO A 315 4.76 17.07 -9.55
C PRO A 315 3.70 16.20 -10.25
N SER A 316 2.48 16.15 -9.72
CA SER A 316 1.38 15.38 -10.28
C SER A 316 0.82 16.04 -11.55
N ALA A 317 0.75 17.38 -11.63
CA ALA A 317 0.36 18.07 -12.86
C ALA A 317 1.38 17.83 -14.00
N GLN A 318 2.68 17.80 -13.67
CA GLN A 318 3.73 17.44 -14.63
C GLN A 318 3.64 15.97 -15.06
N SER A 319 3.28 15.07 -14.14
CA SER A 319 3.09 13.66 -14.47
C SER A 319 1.95 13.48 -15.49
N ASP A 320 0.86 14.25 -15.38
CA ASP A 320 -0.25 14.20 -16.36
C ASP A 320 0.18 14.62 -17.76
N GLY A 321 1.06 15.61 -17.87
CA GLY A 321 1.67 15.98 -19.14
C GLY A 321 2.44 14.82 -19.77
N ALA A 322 3.17 14.04 -18.96
CA ALA A 322 3.84 12.83 -19.44
C ALA A 322 2.86 11.69 -19.76
N GLN A 323 1.78 11.55 -18.99
CA GLN A 323 0.75 10.53 -19.20
C GLN A 323 0.05 10.67 -20.55
N ALA A 324 -0.08 11.88 -21.10
CA ALA A 324 -0.62 12.08 -22.44
C ALA A 324 0.15 11.28 -23.51
N ALA A 325 1.49 11.24 -23.41
CA ALA A 325 2.32 10.43 -24.30
C ALA A 325 2.24 8.93 -23.99
N VAL A 326 2.11 8.57 -22.71
CA VAL A 326 1.97 7.17 -22.28
C VAL A 326 0.66 6.56 -22.78
N VAL A 327 -0.47 7.24 -22.61
CA VAL A 327 -1.77 6.78 -23.12
C VAL A 327 -1.76 6.61 -24.64
N GLU A 328 -0.98 7.43 -25.36
CA GLU A 328 -0.81 7.24 -26.80
C GLU A 328 -0.06 5.95 -27.14
N GLN A 329 0.92 5.54 -26.33
CA GLN A 329 1.68 4.31 -26.54
C GLN A 329 0.91 3.06 -26.10
N TYR A 330 0.16 3.14 -25.00
CA TYR A 330 -0.62 2.05 -24.43
C TYR A 330 -2.10 2.23 -24.77
N LYS A 331 -2.52 1.83 -25.98
CA LYS A 331 -3.88 2.08 -26.49
C LYS A 331 -5.01 1.47 -25.66
N ASP A 332 -4.72 0.42 -24.89
CA ASP A 332 -5.69 -0.21 -24.01
C ASP A 332 -5.83 0.48 -22.63
N MET A 333 -5.01 1.49 -22.36
CA MET A 333 -5.01 2.21 -21.11
C MET A 333 -6.22 3.13 -20.99
N ILE A 334 -6.99 2.97 -19.91
CA ILE A 334 -7.99 3.96 -19.50
C ILE A 334 -7.40 4.71 -18.31
N PHE A 335 -6.84 5.89 -18.58
CA PHE A 335 -6.28 6.76 -17.56
C PHE A 335 -7.14 8.02 -17.42
N LEU A 336 -7.50 8.38 -16.17
CA LEU A 336 -8.23 9.60 -15.88
C LEU A 336 -7.56 10.37 -14.74
N PRO A 337 -7.03 11.58 -14.98
CA PRO A 337 -6.63 12.48 -13.92
C PRO A 337 -7.79 13.36 -13.45
N ILE A 338 -7.94 13.47 -12.13
CA ILE A 338 -8.91 14.33 -11.44
C ILE A 338 -8.16 15.26 -10.48
N GLU A 339 -8.32 16.56 -10.69
CA GLU A 339 -7.80 17.56 -9.77
C GLU A 339 -8.85 17.91 -8.70
N THR A 340 -8.60 17.50 -7.46
CA THR A 340 -9.45 17.89 -6.34
C THR A 340 -9.08 19.30 -5.88
N SER A 341 -10.08 20.12 -5.54
CA SER A 341 -10.02 21.59 -5.39
C SER A 341 -10.02 22.43 -6.68
N GLY A 342 -9.39 21.95 -7.76
CA GLY A 342 -9.38 22.63 -9.06
C GLY A 342 -10.68 22.41 -9.84
N GLU A 343 -11.26 21.22 -9.70
CA GLU A 343 -12.55 20.85 -10.27
C GLU A 343 -13.66 20.85 -9.22
N GLY A 344 -14.90 21.11 -9.63
CA GLY A 344 -16.07 20.89 -8.76
C GLY A 344 -16.39 19.40 -8.63
N GLU A 345 -16.79 18.96 -7.43
CA GLU A 345 -17.13 17.56 -7.12
C GLU A 345 -18.06 16.92 -8.17
N VAL A 346 -19.15 17.60 -8.53
CA VAL A 346 -20.12 17.11 -9.52
C VAL A 346 -19.48 16.87 -10.89
N ASN A 347 -18.56 17.74 -11.30
CA ASN A 347 -17.84 17.60 -12.56
C ASN A 347 -16.87 16.42 -12.52
N ALA A 348 -16.15 16.26 -11.39
CA ALA A 348 -15.24 15.14 -11.18
C ALA A 348 -15.99 13.79 -11.22
N HIS A 349 -17.09 13.63 -10.48
CA HIS A 349 -17.93 12.43 -10.50
C HIS A 349 -18.47 12.11 -11.89
N SER A 350 -18.94 13.13 -12.62
CA SER A 350 -19.46 12.96 -13.98
C SER A 350 -18.39 12.45 -14.95
N ARG A 351 -17.17 13.00 -14.90
CA ARG A 351 -16.03 12.54 -15.72
C ARG A 351 -15.64 11.11 -15.39
N VAL A 352 -15.63 10.76 -14.10
CA VAL A 352 -15.34 9.40 -13.63
C VAL A 352 -16.40 8.43 -14.14
N GLN A 353 -17.70 8.75 -14.06
CA GLN A 353 -18.77 7.90 -14.61
C GLN A 353 -18.60 7.66 -16.11
N MET A 354 -18.21 8.68 -16.88
CA MET A 354 -17.95 8.53 -18.30
C MET A 354 -16.80 7.56 -18.59
N ALA A 355 -15.67 7.71 -17.88
CA ALA A 355 -14.51 6.81 -18.05
C ALA A 355 -14.80 5.37 -17.57
N LEU A 356 -15.55 5.23 -16.46
CA LEU A 356 -16.03 3.95 -15.96
C LEU A 356 -16.88 3.20 -16.98
N GLY A 357 -17.61 3.92 -17.85
CA GLY A 357 -18.34 3.31 -18.95
C GLY A 357 -17.46 2.40 -19.81
N GLY A 358 -16.26 2.87 -20.19
CA GLY A 358 -15.28 2.08 -20.95
C GLY A 358 -14.75 0.89 -20.15
N ALA A 359 -14.43 1.09 -18.87
CA ALA A 359 -13.95 0.02 -18.00
C ALA A 359 -15.00 -1.09 -17.80
N ARG A 360 -16.29 -0.73 -17.66
CA ARG A 360 -17.41 -1.67 -17.55
C ARG A 360 -17.59 -2.52 -18.80
N VAL A 361 -17.39 -1.94 -19.99
CA VAL A 361 -17.44 -2.68 -21.25
C VAL A 361 -16.32 -3.72 -21.28
N LYS A 362 -15.08 -3.32 -20.97
CA LYS A 362 -13.93 -4.24 -20.91
C LYS A 362 -14.17 -5.40 -19.94
N ALA A 363 -14.64 -5.12 -18.73
CA ALA A 363 -14.92 -6.16 -17.73
C ALA A 363 -15.99 -7.16 -18.18
N LYS A 364 -17.05 -6.68 -18.85
CA LYS A 364 -18.12 -7.55 -19.37
C LYS A 364 -17.67 -8.39 -20.56
N GLU A 365 -16.91 -7.81 -21.47
CA GLU A 365 -16.33 -8.52 -22.62
C GLU A 365 -15.34 -9.59 -22.15
N GLU A 366 -14.45 -9.26 -21.22
CA GLU A 366 -13.50 -10.19 -20.61
C GLU A 366 -14.24 -11.38 -19.95
N PHE A 367 -15.26 -11.11 -19.14
CA PHE A 367 -16.04 -12.17 -18.50
C PHE A 367 -16.74 -13.07 -19.51
N LYS A 368 -17.35 -12.49 -20.55
CA LYS A 368 -18.00 -13.24 -21.62
C LYS A 368 -17.03 -14.17 -22.35
N LEU A 369 -15.88 -13.63 -22.81
CA LEU A 369 -14.84 -14.40 -23.48
C LEU A 369 -14.31 -15.53 -22.59
N THR A 370 -14.20 -15.26 -21.30
CA THR A 370 -13.75 -16.22 -20.31
C THR A 370 -14.74 -17.37 -20.14
N LEU A 371 -16.04 -17.08 -20.04
CA LEU A 371 -17.08 -18.12 -20.01
C LEU A 371 -17.07 -18.95 -21.30
N GLU A 372 -16.93 -18.32 -22.47
CA GLU A 372 -16.83 -19.03 -23.75
C GLU A 372 -15.63 -20.00 -23.79
N LYS A 373 -14.47 -19.61 -23.24
CA LYS A 373 -13.29 -20.48 -23.11
C LYS A 373 -13.52 -21.68 -22.20
N THR A 374 -14.32 -21.53 -21.14
CA THR A 374 -14.60 -22.62 -20.20
C THR A 374 -15.51 -23.69 -20.79
N GLY A 375 -16.34 -23.31 -21.78
CA GLY A 375 -17.38 -24.17 -22.36
C GLY A 375 -18.55 -24.46 -21.41
N LYS A 376 -18.59 -23.86 -20.22
CA LYS A 376 -19.61 -24.07 -19.18
C LYS A 376 -20.56 -22.87 -19.11
N SER A 377 -21.80 -23.13 -18.73
CA SER A 377 -22.78 -22.09 -18.46
C SER A 377 -22.55 -21.45 -17.08
N LEU A 378 -22.99 -20.21 -16.91
CA LEU A 378 -22.91 -19.52 -15.62
C LEU A 378 -23.70 -20.25 -14.51
N ASP A 379 -24.82 -20.89 -14.86
CA ASP A 379 -25.68 -21.59 -13.91
C ASP A 379 -25.02 -22.88 -13.40
N GLU A 380 -24.26 -23.59 -14.24
CA GLU A 380 -23.45 -24.74 -13.83
C GLU A 380 -22.37 -24.31 -12.83
N LEU A 381 -21.64 -23.23 -13.12
CA LEU A 381 -20.61 -22.70 -12.21
C LEU A 381 -21.21 -22.27 -10.86
N LYS A 382 -22.37 -21.61 -10.88
CA LYS A 382 -23.09 -21.20 -9.67
C LYS A 382 -23.59 -22.39 -8.85
N THR A 383 -24.07 -23.44 -9.51
CA THR A 383 -24.52 -24.68 -8.84
C THR A 383 -23.37 -25.34 -8.11
N TYR A 384 -22.20 -25.45 -8.76
CA TYR A 384 -21.00 -25.98 -8.11
C TYR A 384 -20.58 -25.16 -6.88
N VAL A 385 -20.59 -23.82 -6.98
CA VAL A 385 -20.27 -22.94 -5.84
C VAL A 385 -21.31 -23.02 -4.72
N ALA A 386 -22.57 -23.32 -5.04
CA ALA A 386 -23.60 -23.55 -4.02
C ALA A 386 -23.35 -24.85 -3.23
N GLU A 387 -22.78 -25.87 -3.86
CA GLU A 387 -22.40 -27.14 -3.23
C GLU A 387 -21.09 -27.08 -2.43
N HIS A 388 -20.27 -26.03 -2.65
CA HIS A 388 -18.95 -25.85 -2.05
C HIS A 388 -18.85 -24.52 -1.27
N PRO A 389 -19.33 -24.47 -0.01
CA PRO A 389 -19.41 -23.24 0.79
C PRO A 389 -18.06 -22.54 1.01
N GLU A 390 -16.93 -23.25 0.94
CA GLU A 390 -15.59 -22.68 1.06
C GLU A 390 -15.28 -21.66 -0.04
N LEU A 391 -15.84 -21.82 -1.24
CA LEU A 391 -15.63 -20.91 -2.37
C LEU A 391 -16.33 -19.56 -2.16
N LYS A 392 -17.29 -19.50 -1.24
CA LYS A 392 -18.02 -18.28 -0.88
C LYS A 392 -17.34 -17.48 0.22
N LYS A 393 -16.24 -17.99 0.78
CA LYS A 393 -15.48 -17.29 1.82
C LYS A 393 -14.58 -16.22 1.20
N PRO A 394 -14.52 -15.00 1.76
CA PRO A 394 -13.65 -13.92 1.33
C PRO A 394 -12.17 -14.28 1.21
N MET A 395 -11.63 -15.04 2.15
CA MET A 395 -10.20 -15.33 2.19
C MET A 395 -9.83 -16.58 1.38
N TYR A 396 -10.79 -17.13 0.61
CA TYR A 396 -10.49 -18.17 -0.36
C TYR A 396 -9.58 -17.62 -1.46
N LYS A 397 -8.43 -18.27 -1.66
CA LYS A 397 -7.42 -17.83 -2.64
C LYS A 397 -7.83 -18.25 -4.04
N VAL A 398 -8.16 -17.26 -4.86
CA VAL A 398 -8.32 -17.42 -6.30
C VAL A 398 -7.00 -17.00 -6.95
N PRO A 399 -6.30 -17.89 -7.66
CA PRO A 399 -5.04 -17.54 -8.32
C PRO A 399 -5.30 -16.54 -9.45
N HIS A 400 -4.47 -15.51 -9.55
CA HIS A 400 -4.52 -14.59 -10.67
C HIS A 400 -4.10 -15.31 -11.97
N VAL A 401 -4.79 -15.00 -13.07
CA VAL A 401 -4.54 -15.57 -14.39
C VAL A 401 -4.06 -14.46 -15.31
N GLU A 402 -2.89 -14.67 -15.92
CA GLU A 402 -2.30 -13.70 -16.84
C GLU A 402 -3.27 -13.35 -17.99
N GLY A 403 -3.40 -12.05 -18.27
CA GLY A 403 -4.31 -11.54 -19.30
C GLY A 403 -5.77 -11.39 -18.87
N ILE A 404 -6.11 -11.63 -17.60
CA ILE A 404 -7.47 -11.46 -17.05
C ILE A 404 -7.42 -10.56 -15.82
N ILE A 405 -8.20 -9.50 -15.85
CA ILE A 405 -8.19 -8.45 -14.84
C ILE A 405 -9.27 -8.68 -13.77
N GLY A 406 -10.50 -8.98 -14.19
CA GLY A 406 -11.67 -8.98 -13.33
C GLY A 406 -11.78 -10.21 -12.44
N THR A 407 -12.03 -9.97 -11.15
CA THR A 407 -12.26 -11.01 -10.13
C THR A 407 -13.30 -12.05 -10.57
N ALA A 408 -14.38 -11.61 -11.23
CA ALA A 408 -15.42 -12.53 -11.73
C ALA A 408 -14.93 -13.47 -12.83
N ALA A 409 -14.12 -12.97 -13.77
CA ALA A 409 -13.58 -13.75 -14.88
C ALA A 409 -12.56 -14.76 -14.36
N THR A 410 -11.63 -14.32 -13.51
CA THR A 410 -10.65 -15.20 -12.86
C THR A 410 -11.34 -16.29 -12.03
N PHE A 411 -12.37 -15.93 -11.27
CA PHE A 411 -13.13 -16.89 -10.46
C PHE A 411 -13.88 -17.91 -11.32
N ALA A 412 -14.48 -17.50 -12.44
CA ALA A 412 -15.16 -18.42 -13.35
C ALA A 412 -14.21 -19.48 -13.94
N LEU A 413 -12.98 -19.10 -14.31
CA LEU A 413 -11.97 -20.06 -14.75
C LEU A 413 -11.56 -21.02 -13.64
N HIS A 414 -11.28 -20.48 -12.46
CA HIS A 414 -10.87 -21.26 -11.31
C HIS A 414 -11.92 -22.32 -10.94
N VAL A 415 -13.20 -21.94 -10.89
CA VAL A 415 -14.30 -22.88 -10.65
C VAL A 415 -14.42 -23.90 -11.78
N SER A 416 -14.26 -23.48 -13.04
CA SER A 416 -14.25 -24.42 -14.17
C SER A 416 -13.14 -25.45 -14.06
N ASP A 417 -11.93 -25.06 -13.66
CA ASP A 417 -10.80 -25.96 -13.51
C ASP A 417 -10.94 -26.91 -12.31
N LEU A 418 -11.62 -26.48 -11.24
CA LEU A 418 -12.04 -27.35 -10.12
C LEU A 418 -13.05 -28.40 -10.58
N ILE A 419 -14.06 -28.01 -11.36
CA ILE A 419 -15.05 -28.94 -11.93
C ILE A 419 -14.36 -29.97 -12.84
N ASP A 420 -13.38 -29.54 -13.63
CA ASP A 420 -12.60 -30.41 -14.52
C ASP A 420 -11.58 -31.29 -13.78
N GLY A 421 -11.39 -31.10 -12.47
CA GLY A 421 -10.41 -31.83 -11.66
C GLY A 421 -8.95 -31.53 -12.00
N LYS A 422 -8.67 -30.42 -12.70
CA LYS A 422 -7.31 -29.99 -13.05
C LYS A 422 -6.55 -29.47 -11.84
N ILE A 423 -7.28 -28.97 -10.85
CA ILE A 423 -6.77 -28.42 -9.61
C ILE A 423 -7.60 -28.99 -8.45
N GLY A 424 -6.95 -29.22 -7.31
CA GLY A 424 -7.62 -29.64 -6.08
C GLY A 424 -8.12 -28.43 -5.29
N THR A 425 -9.16 -28.62 -4.47
CA THR A 425 -9.50 -27.67 -3.41
C THR A 425 -8.36 -27.66 -2.38
N ALA A 426 -7.82 -26.47 -2.10
CA ALA A 426 -6.71 -26.25 -1.17
C ALA A 426 -7.16 -26.27 0.29
#